data_AF-A0A5C6CJJ1-F1
#
_entry.id   AF-A0A5C6CJJ1-F1
#
_cell.length_a   1.000
_cell.length_b   1.000
_cell.length_c   1.000
_cell.angle_alpha   90.00
_cell.angle_beta   90.00
_cell.angle_gamma   90.00
#
_symmetry.space_group_name_H-M   'P 1'
#
loop_
_entity.id
_entity.type
_entity.pdbx_description
1 polymer ?
#
loop_
_entity_poly.entity_id
_entity_poly.type
_entity_poly.pdbx_seq_one_letter_code
_entity_poly.pdbx_strand_id
1 'polypeptide(L)'
;MANTVHRFSFSALRSRSQLHCVDVYPLTISRKSGFVAPSLPLALACLTIVTVAWGGAANRGFAADRTTLAVALATGHPGVKPSAFSDASFADAAMADARGDAGAQPANAPTTGTEHAWRAYRELWQTHASDPANRGVRRFLGLPLDGVIEVRSIRGRSAPTWLRWQRGSYQQYESPHFSIYSRASDEDTRRVAEDLEQCYWVWTQMFFPLWEGNAQVAIAFADWRRGTSIADHLAKSTSRLATRQKMRVVLFRDGNEYAATLSKQIPGIERSTGFYSDENRTTFLFAGHEETEATRRHELVHQLFREATRSSRGRGSRSANDTMPGEGSGFWLIEGIAGYFESLRIGDGIATVGGWDASRLQYARYRTNVGGDFMPLQELEPEGRLAAQQRTDLARYYAHAIAHTHQLLDGGNLENRKWIYHRLAMMYGIESPYPESPAPQPTMQQMRSFLNVRDSDLKGNPPSPTTKRLCLAACEVTPEGMQSFPPLPELDWLDLSKNRQITSDAVNALISEATSITQLSLEATAVDNGIATRLAMASELEEIDLSFTAVDDDVIEAIKGLQELRTLWLTKTQVSDAAMDMIESLSKLEVLDVQQTRVSEARLEKFKRARPDVKLNPLELRLQ
;
A
#
# COMPACT_ATOMS: atom_id res chain seq x y z
N MET A 1 21.41 -5.52 -50.84
CA MET A 1 20.09 -5.12 -51.39
C MET A 1 19.15 -6.31 -51.28
N ALA A 2 17.99 -6.07 -50.66
CA ALA A 2 16.75 -6.86 -50.65
C ALA A 2 16.81 -8.37 -50.39
N ASN A 3 16.18 -8.79 -49.28
CA ASN A 3 15.44 -10.05 -49.06
C ASN A 3 15.02 -10.06 -47.58
N THR A 4 13.82 -10.42 -47.10
CA THR A 4 12.54 -10.78 -47.70
C THR A 4 11.51 -10.57 -46.59
N VAL A 5 10.38 -9.98 -46.94
CA VAL A 5 9.24 -9.70 -46.05
C VAL A 5 8.51 -10.99 -45.71
N HIS A 6 8.36 -11.31 -44.43
CA HIS A 6 7.29 -12.18 -43.94
C HIS A 6 6.34 -11.39 -43.04
N ARG A 7 5.25 -10.92 -43.66
CA ARG A 7 4.02 -10.51 -42.98
C ARG A 7 3.36 -11.75 -42.38
N PHE A 8 3.15 -11.76 -41.07
CA PHE A 8 2.08 -12.57 -40.47
C PHE A 8 0.90 -11.67 -40.17
N SER A 9 -0.19 -11.92 -40.91
CA SER A 9 -1.49 -11.30 -40.75
C SER A 9 -2.25 -12.06 -39.66
N PHE A 10 -2.59 -11.43 -38.54
CA PHE A 10 -3.59 -11.95 -37.61
C PHE A 10 -4.93 -11.24 -37.87
N SER A 11 -5.89 -12.03 -38.34
CA SER A 11 -7.27 -11.67 -38.58
C SER A 11 -7.96 -11.24 -37.28
N ALA A 12 -8.71 -10.15 -37.37
CA ALA A 12 -9.58 -9.63 -36.34
C ALA A 12 -10.61 -10.67 -35.85
N LEU A 13 -10.63 -10.92 -34.55
CA LEU A 13 -11.78 -11.46 -33.82
C LEU A 13 -12.12 -10.45 -32.72
N ARG A 14 -13.23 -9.74 -32.95
CA ARG A 14 -13.88 -8.88 -31.96
C ARG A 14 -14.40 -9.75 -30.82
N SER A 15 -13.88 -9.61 -29.61
CA SER A 15 -14.60 -9.96 -28.39
C SER A 15 -14.30 -8.92 -27.29
N ARG A 16 -15.37 -8.31 -26.79
CA ARG A 16 -15.39 -7.38 -25.65
C ARG A 16 -15.12 -8.16 -24.37
N SER A 17 -14.07 -7.76 -23.65
CA SER A 17 -13.69 -8.02 -22.24
C SER A 17 -12.26 -8.57 -22.12
N GLN A 18 -11.27 -7.67 -22.07
CA GLN A 18 -9.95 -7.97 -21.53
C GLN A 18 -9.75 -7.11 -20.28
N LEU A 19 -9.86 -7.74 -19.11
CA LEU A 19 -9.31 -7.24 -17.86
C LEU A 19 -8.07 -8.07 -17.60
N HIS A 20 -6.91 -7.42 -17.65
CA HIS A 20 -5.67 -7.95 -17.13
C HIS A 20 -5.44 -7.25 -15.80
N CYS A 21 -5.35 -8.08 -14.76
CA CYS A 21 -5.33 -7.64 -13.37
C CYS A 21 -4.07 -6.85 -13.09
N VAL A 22 -4.24 -5.82 -12.26
CA VAL A 22 -3.13 -5.08 -11.68
C VAL A 22 -2.59 -5.93 -10.54
N ASP A 23 -1.77 -6.91 -10.88
CA ASP A 23 -0.63 -7.11 -10.00
C ASP A 23 0.20 -5.84 -10.08
N VAL A 24 0.02 -5.03 -9.05
CA VAL A 24 1.06 -4.85 -8.04
C VAL A 24 2.23 -5.79 -8.33
N TYR A 25 3.10 -5.43 -9.27
CA TYR A 25 4.38 -6.11 -9.36
C TYR A 25 5.05 -5.91 -7.99
N PRO A 26 5.25 -6.93 -7.15
CA PRO A 26 6.56 -6.98 -6.54
C PRO A 26 7.50 -6.98 -7.74
N LEU A 27 8.43 -6.03 -7.78
CA LEU A 27 9.63 -6.21 -8.59
C LEU A 27 10.38 -7.41 -7.98
N THR A 28 9.87 -8.63 -8.14
CA THR A 28 10.63 -9.85 -7.94
C THR A 28 10.97 -10.38 -9.31
N ILE A 29 12.28 -10.39 -9.55
CA ILE A 29 12.92 -11.05 -10.68
C ILE A 29 12.58 -12.54 -10.59
N SER A 30 12.00 -13.04 -11.69
CA SER A 30 11.76 -14.44 -12.07
C SER A 30 12.17 -15.53 -11.07
N ARG A 31 11.19 -16.19 -10.42
CA ARG A 31 11.31 -17.59 -9.97
C ARG A 31 10.30 -18.47 -10.70
N LYS A 32 10.81 -19.44 -11.48
CA LYS A 32 10.08 -20.68 -11.82
C LYS A 32 10.50 -21.73 -10.80
N SER A 33 9.57 -22.35 -10.10
CA SER A 33 9.86 -23.58 -9.36
C SER A 33 8.74 -24.60 -9.56
N GLY A 34 9.16 -25.84 -9.73
CA GLY A 34 8.31 -27.02 -9.78
C GLY A 34 8.75 -28.01 -8.71
N PHE A 35 7.73 -28.58 -8.06
CA PHE A 35 7.62 -29.94 -7.52
C PHE A 35 8.31 -30.35 -6.20
N VAL A 36 7.41 -30.82 -5.30
CA VAL A 36 7.41 -32.01 -4.41
C VAL A 36 8.21 -32.00 -3.11
N ALA A 37 7.45 -32.02 -2.03
CA ALA A 37 7.85 -32.32 -0.66
C ALA A 37 8.03 -33.83 -0.41
N PRO A 38 8.80 -34.19 0.63
CA PRO A 38 8.41 -35.29 1.51
C PRO A 38 8.38 -34.90 3.00
N SER A 39 7.69 -35.76 3.75
CA SER A 39 7.14 -35.62 5.09
C SER A 39 7.99 -36.23 6.24
N LEU A 40 7.66 -35.81 7.48
CA LEU A 40 7.88 -36.41 8.84
C LEU A 40 9.13 -35.97 9.65
N PRO A 41 9.13 -36.08 11.00
CA PRO A 41 8.04 -36.01 12.00
C PRO A 41 8.32 -35.06 13.20
N LEU A 42 7.26 -34.83 13.99
CA LEU A 42 7.23 -34.07 15.25
C LEU A 42 8.23 -34.54 16.32
N ALA A 43 8.83 -33.58 17.02
CA ALA A 43 9.31 -33.74 18.39
C ALA A 43 8.85 -32.56 19.26
N LEU A 44 8.07 -32.88 20.30
CA LEU A 44 7.64 -31.99 21.37
C LEU A 44 8.85 -31.45 22.14
N ALA A 45 8.91 -30.13 22.32
CA ALA A 45 9.65 -29.51 23.42
C ALA A 45 8.77 -28.42 24.05
N CYS A 46 8.18 -28.73 25.20
CA CYS A 46 7.53 -27.79 26.09
C CYS A 46 8.58 -26.82 26.65
N LEU A 47 8.38 -25.51 26.46
CA LEU A 47 9.00 -24.49 27.31
C LEU A 47 8.02 -23.32 27.55
N THR A 48 7.51 -23.31 28.77
CA THR A 48 7.19 -22.17 29.63
C THR A 48 6.73 -20.87 28.95
N ILE A 49 5.40 -20.67 28.98
CA ILE A 49 4.73 -19.40 28.69
C ILE A 49 5.19 -18.37 29.73
N VAL A 50 6.11 -17.49 29.33
CA VAL A 50 6.25 -16.16 29.95
C VAL A 50 5.30 -15.25 29.18
N THR A 51 4.16 -14.95 29.77
CA THR A 51 3.27 -13.88 29.34
C THR A 51 4.00 -12.54 29.51
N VAL A 52 4.80 -12.15 28.51
CA VAL A 52 5.18 -10.76 28.33
C VAL A 52 3.96 -10.05 27.77
N ALA A 53 3.22 -9.40 28.66
CA ALA A 53 2.19 -8.45 28.29
C ALA A 53 2.85 -7.34 27.44
N TRP A 54 2.63 -7.37 26.14
CA TRP A 54 2.85 -6.23 25.25
C TRP A 54 1.77 -5.17 25.54
N GLY A 55 1.87 -4.56 26.72
CA GLY A 55 1.21 -3.30 27.04
C GLY A 55 2.06 -2.17 26.47
N GLY A 56 1.71 -1.68 25.28
CA GLY A 56 2.50 -0.66 24.60
C GLY A 56 1.85 -0.10 23.32
N ALA A 57 0.52 0.03 23.30
CA ALA A 57 -0.20 0.79 22.26
C ALA A 57 -0.74 2.13 22.78
N ALA A 58 -0.20 2.64 23.89
CA ALA A 58 -0.62 3.92 24.46
C ALA A 58 0.25 5.06 23.91
N ASN A 59 -0.38 5.98 23.18
CA ASN A 59 0.16 7.21 22.59
C ASN A 59 1.14 7.06 21.41
N ARG A 60 0.65 6.60 20.26
CA ARG A 60 1.28 6.97 18.97
C ARG A 60 0.87 8.40 18.64
N GLY A 61 1.83 9.32 18.61
CA GLY A 61 1.60 10.70 18.17
C GLY A 61 1.06 10.73 16.73
N PHE A 62 0.30 11.77 16.40
CA PHE A 62 -0.17 12.04 15.05
C PHE A 62 1.04 12.36 14.17
N ALA A 63 1.51 11.39 13.38
CA ALA A 63 2.62 11.62 12.48
C ALA A 63 2.14 12.51 11.31
N ALA A 64 2.88 13.58 11.03
CA ALA A 64 2.50 14.57 10.01
C ALA A 64 2.62 14.04 8.56
N ASP A 65 3.23 12.87 8.39
CA ASP A 65 3.52 12.21 7.11
C ASP A 65 2.38 11.32 6.61
N ARG A 66 1.23 11.32 7.30
CA ARG A 66 0.09 10.44 7.00
C ARG A 66 -1.23 11.09 7.36
N THR A 67 -2.29 10.62 6.74
CA THR A 67 -3.65 10.99 7.10
C THR A 67 -4.13 10.16 8.30
N THR A 68 -4.48 10.82 9.39
CA THR A 68 -5.09 10.19 10.57
C THR A 68 -6.59 10.46 10.59
N LEU A 69 -7.40 9.47 11.00
CA LEU A 69 -8.86 9.51 11.02
C LEU A 69 -9.37 8.84 12.31
N ALA A 70 -10.52 9.27 12.84
CA ALA A 70 -11.09 8.66 14.03
C ALA A 70 -11.96 7.44 13.66
N VAL A 71 -11.70 6.30 14.29
CA VAL A 71 -12.46 5.05 14.06
C VAL A 71 -12.57 4.27 15.37
N ALA A 72 -13.29 4.83 16.35
CA ALA A 72 -13.44 4.24 17.68
C ALA A 72 -14.52 3.14 17.72
N LEU A 73 -14.14 1.96 17.23
CA LEU A 73 -15.06 0.81 17.15
C LEU A 73 -15.33 0.13 18.49
N ALA A 74 -14.45 0.23 19.49
CA ALA A 74 -14.71 -0.33 20.82
C ALA A 74 -15.42 0.68 21.73
N THR A 75 -16.45 0.25 22.48
CA THR A 75 -17.20 1.09 23.43
C THR A 75 -16.39 1.46 24.67
N GLY A 76 -15.45 0.62 25.08
CA GLY A 76 -14.59 0.83 26.25
C GLY A 76 -13.34 1.68 25.99
N HIS A 77 -13.19 2.21 24.77
CA HIS A 77 -12.03 3.00 24.40
C HIS A 77 -12.03 4.35 25.13
N PRO A 78 -10.94 4.78 25.77
CA PRO A 78 -10.85 6.13 26.32
C PRO A 78 -10.99 7.12 25.16
N GLY A 79 -12.01 7.99 25.20
CA GLY A 79 -12.25 8.94 24.11
C GLY A 79 -10.99 9.72 23.74
N VAL A 80 -10.78 9.95 22.45
CA VAL A 80 -9.66 10.75 21.95
C VAL A 80 -10.09 12.21 21.95
N LYS A 81 -9.35 13.07 22.67
CA LYS A 81 -9.69 14.50 22.75
C LYS A 81 -9.70 15.12 21.34
N PRO A 82 -10.71 15.94 20.98
CA PRO A 82 -10.74 16.63 19.69
C PRO A 82 -9.48 17.45 19.40
N SER A 83 -8.87 18.06 20.43
CA SER A 83 -7.63 18.83 20.32
C SER A 83 -6.40 18.00 19.92
N ALA A 84 -6.49 16.67 20.03
CA ALA A 84 -5.43 15.77 19.59
C ALA A 84 -5.43 15.62 18.06
N PHE A 85 -6.59 15.81 17.44
CA PHE A 85 -6.73 15.83 15.99
C PHE A 85 -6.41 17.25 15.49
N SER A 86 -5.46 17.35 14.56
CA SER A 86 -5.29 18.59 13.80
C SER A 86 -6.52 18.85 12.93
N ASP A 87 -6.68 20.06 12.40
CA ASP A 87 -7.74 20.33 11.40
C ASP A 87 -7.67 19.37 10.20
N ALA A 88 -6.49 18.79 9.92
CA ALA A 88 -6.23 17.82 8.86
C ALA A 88 -6.53 16.36 9.24
N SER A 89 -6.89 16.08 10.50
CA SER A 89 -7.05 14.72 11.06
C SER A 89 -8.49 14.22 11.15
N PHE A 90 -9.47 15.05 10.79
CA PHE A 90 -10.82 14.60 10.50
C PHE A 90 -11.11 15.11 9.12
N ALA A 91 -11.24 14.21 8.14
CA ALA A 91 -11.92 14.48 6.88
C ALA A 91 -11.61 15.92 6.41
N ASP A 92 -10.39 16.07 5.89
CA ASP A 92 -9.68 17.23 5.36
C ASP A 92 -10.00 18.67 5.84
N ALA A 93 -8.97 19.34 6.38
CA ALA A 93 -8.91 20.80 6.53
C ALA A 93 -9.18 21.53 5.21
N ALA A 94 -8.82 20.93 4.07
CA ALA A 94 -9.01 21.51 2.75
C ALA A 94 -10.48 21.90 2.54
N MET A 95 -11.39 21.03 2.98
CA MET A 95 -12.82 21.17 2.76
C MET A 95 -13.48 22.11 3.75
N ALA A 96 -12.82 22.40 4.87
CA ALA A 96 -13.22 23.46 5.79
C ALA A 96 -12.96 24.86 5.19
N ASP A 97 -11.97 24.97 4.30
CA ASP A 97 -11.46 26.21 3.73
C ASP A 97 -11.89 26.41 2.26
N ALA A 98 -13.12 26.01 1.92
CA ALA A 98 -13.66 26.12 0.56
C ALA A 98 -13.76 27.58 0.04
N ARG A 99 -13.49 28.60 0.88
CA ARG A 99 -13.54 30.02 0.49
C ARG A 99 -12.32 30.87 0.88
N GLY A 100 -11.25 30.32 1.45
CA GLY A 100 -10.07 31.11 1.83
C GLY A 100 -10.32 32.16 2.93
N ASP A 101 -11.40 32.03 3.69
CA ASP A 101 -11.75 33.00 4.73
C ASP A 101 -11.08 32.60 6.06
N ALA A 102 -9.89 33.18 6.29
CA ALA A 102 -9.29 33.31 7.62
C ALA A 102 -10.10 34.25 8.56
N GLY A 103 -11.31 34.66 8.16
CA GLY A 103 -12.21 35.51 8.94
C GLY A 103 -13.42 34.72 9.41
N ALA A 104 -13.72 34.82 10.70
CA ALA A 104 -14.94 34.30 11.29
C ALA A 104 -16.18 34.67 10.45
N GLN A 105 -16.73 33.71 9.70
CA GLN A 105 -18.06 33.88 9.14
C GLN A 105 -19.04 34.17 10.29
N PRO A 106 -19.88 35.21 10.20
CA PRO A 106 -20.93 35.42 11.18
C PRO A 106 -21.81 34.18 11.23
N ALA A 107 -22.31 33.82 12.42
CA ALA A 107 -23.06 32.59 12.69
C ALA A 107 -24.30 32.35 11.80
N ASN A 108 -24.68 33.32 10.96
CA ASN A 108 -25.89 33.37 10.15
C ASN A 108 -25.65 33.51 8.62
N ALA A 109 -24.43 33.33 8.10
CA ALA A 109 -24.23 33.30 6.65
C ALA A 109 -24.85 32.03 6.03
N PRO A 110 -25.59 32.13 4.91
CA PRO A 110 -26.16 30.95 4.25
C PRO A 110 -25.04 30.08 3.65
N THR A 111 -24.72 28.99 4.34
CA THR A 111 -23.86 27.92 3.82
C THR A 111 -24.60 27.19 2.69
N THR A 112 -23.90 26.87 1.60
CA THR A 112 -24.46 25.96 0.59
C THR A 112 -24.75 24.60 1.23
N GLY A 113 -25.72 23.84 0.70
CA GLY A 113 -26.14 22.58 1.31
C GLY A 113 -25.00 21.58 1.51
N THR A 114 -24.02 21.56 0.60
CA THR A 114 -22.84 20.68 0.67
C THR A 114 -21.85 21.09 1.76
N GLU A 115 -21.59 22.39 1.93
CA GLU A 115 -20.70 22.92 2.97
C GLU A 115 -21.28 22.67 4.37
N HIS A 116 -22.61 22.84 4.50
CA HIS A 116 -23.33 22.56 5.74
C HIS A 116 -23.28 21.07 6.11
N ALA A 117 -23.57 20.18 5.14
CA ALA A 117 -23.54 18.74 5.34
C ALA A 117 -22.15 18.24 5.76
N TRP A 118 -21.11 18.76 5.13
CA TRP A 118 -19.73 18.42 5.47
C TRP A 118 -19.36 18.81 6.89
N ARG A 119 -19.70 20.03 7.29
CA ARG A 119 -19.45 20.52 8.65
C ARG A 119 -20.13 19.62 9.69
N ALA A 120 -21.40 19.29 9.47
CA ALA A 120 -22.14 18.39 10.34
C ALA A 120 -21.46 17.00 10.41
N TYR A 121 -20.97 16.48 9.27
CA TYR A 121 -20.28 15.20 9.22
C TYR A 121 -18.94 15.21 9.98
N ARG A 122 -18.17 16.30 9.90
CA ARG A 122 -16.94 16.47 10.69
C ARG A 122 -17.23 16.50 12.19
N GLU A 123 -18.18 17.33 12.62
CA GLU A 123 -18.57 17.40 14.04
C GLU A 123 -19.12 16.07 14.56
N LEU A 124 -19.77 15.29 13.70
CA LEU A 124 -20.29 13.96 14.02
C LEU A 124 -19.16 12.99 14.36
N TRP A 125 -18.10 12.93 13.54
CA TRP A 125 -16.92 12.11 13.81
C TRP A 125 -16.10 12.62 15.01
N GLN A 126 -16.02 13.95 15.20
CA GLN A 126 -15.39 14.53 16.40
C GLN A 126 -16.13 14.15 17.68
N THR A 127 -17.47 14.18 17.64
CA THR A 127 -18.32 13.73 18.75
C THR A 127 -18.10 12.24 19.01
N HIS A 128 -18.03 11.41 17.96
CA HIS A 128 -17.75 9.99 18.09
C HIS A 128 -16.37 9.72 18.71
N ALA A 129 -15.32 10.44 18.28
CA ALA A 129 -13.98 10.29 18.82
C ALA A 129 -13.92 10.63 20.31
N SER A 130 -14.65 11.68 20.73
CA SER A 130 -14.70 12.15 22.12
C SER A 130 -15.52 11.23 23.03
N ASP A 131 -16.63 10.70 22.51
CA ASP A 131 -17.53 9.78 23.20
C ASP A 131 -17.83 8.56 22.31
N PRO A 132 -16.92 7.56 22.25
CA PRO A 132 -17.10 6.36 21.44
C PRO A 132 -18.34 5.55 21.79
N ALA A 133 -18.85 5.68 23.02
CA ALA A 133 -20.02 4.96 23.51
C ALA A 133 -21.35 5.60 23.10
N ASN A 134 -21.34 6.78 22.47
CA ASN A 134 -22.55 7.51 22.12
C ASN A 134 -23.43 6.73 21.13
N ARG A 135 -24.50 6.10 21.65
CA ARG A 135 -25.39 5.25 20.84
C ARG A 135 -26.09 6.01 19.70
N GLY A 136 -26.41 7.29 19.90
CA GLY A 136 -27.07 8.13 18.89
C GLY A 136 -26.18 8.36 17.68
N VAL A 137 -24.93 8.75 17.92
CA VAL A 137 -23.90 8.96 16.90
C VAL A 137 -23.54 7.66 16.18
N ARG A 138 -23.29 6.57 16.93
CA ARG A 138 -22.97 5.25 16.35
C ARG A 138 -24.07 4.76 15.43
N ARG A 139 -25.32 4.83 15.89
CA ARG A 139 -26.49 4.47 15.09
C ARG A 139 -26.54 5.30 13.81
N PHE A 140 -26.33 6.62 13.90
CA PHE A 140 -26.40 7.48 12.73
C PHE A 140 -25.29 7.15 11.71
N LEU A 141 -24.05 6.93 12.16
CA LEU A 141 -22.91 6.53 11.32
C LEU A 141 -23.00 5.09 10.80
N GLY A 142 -23.95 4.28 11.28
CA GLY A 142 -24.02 2.86 10.95
C GLY A 142 -22.89 2.04 11.60
N LEU A 143 -22.30 2.53 12.69
CA LEU A 143 -21.30 1.83 13.48
C LEU A 143 -21.96 0.79 14.40
N PRO A 144 -21.21 -0.24 14.82
CA PRO A 144 -21.67 -1.19 15.84
C PRO A 144 -22.16 -0.46 17.09
N LEU A 145 -23.30 -0.86 17.67
CA LEU A 145 -23.82 -0.20 18.88
C LEU A 145 -23.08 -0.62 20.15
N ASP A 146 -22.66 -1.89 20.21
CA ASP A 146 -22.05 -2.48 21.41
C ASP A 146 -20.53 -2.65 21.26
N GLY A 147 -19.99 -2.28 20.10
CA GLY A 147 -18.55 -2.20 19.83
C GLY A 147 -17.96 -3.38 19.05
N VAL A 148 -18.81 -4.33 18.66
CA VAL A 148 -18.42 -5.50 17.87
C VAL A 148 -19.10 -5.46 16.52
N ILE A 149 -18.32 -5.55 15.43
CA ILE A 149 -18.87 -5.60 14.07
C ILE A 149 -19.72 -6.87 13.94
N GLU A 150 -21.03 -6.68 13.75
CA GLU A 150 -21.93 -7.81 13.62
C GLU A 150 -21.80 -8.43 12.23
N VAL A 151 -21.25 -9.64 12.17
CA VAL A 151 -21.19 -10.45 10.95
C VAL A 151 -22.10 -11.66 11.12
N ARG A 152 -23.25 -11.64 10.43
CA ARG A 152 -24.23 -12.71 10.48
C ARG A 152 -23.94 -13.74 9.38
N SER A 153 -23.70 -14.99 9.78
CA SER A 153 -23.61 -16.11 8.85
C SER A 153 -25.00 -16.68 8.53
N ILE A 154 -25.25 -16.90 7.25
CA ILE A 154 -26.49 -17.43 6.70
C ILE A 154 -26.15 -18.56 5.74
N ARG A 155 -26.88 -19.68 5.86
CA ARG A 155 -26.72 -20.79 4.92
C ARG A 155 -26.96 -20.32 3.49
N GLY A 156 -25.98 -20.54 2.61
CA GLY A 156 -26.05 -20.17 1.19
C GLY A 156 -27.26 -20.77 0.50
N ARG A 157 -28.25 -19.91 0.16
CA ARG A 157 -29.47 -20.31 -0.56
C ARG A 157 -29.32 -20.16 -2.07
N SER A 158 -28.81 -19.02 -2.51
CA SER A 158 -28.56 -18.69 -3.92
C SER A 158 -27.31 -17.81 -4.05
N ALA A 159 -26.32 -18.28 -4.80
CA ALA A 159 -25.16 -17.51 -5.20
C ALA A 159 -25.39 -16.97 -6.61
N PRO A 160 -24.69 -15.90 -7.03
CA PRO A 160 -24.68 -15.49 -8.43
C PRO A 160 -24.43 -16.68 -9.36
N THR A 161 -25.25 -16.82 -10.40
CA THR A 161 -25.26 -18.01 -11.28
C THR A 161 -23.92 -18.24 -11.98
N TRP A 162 -23.18 -17.17 -12.27
CA TRP A 162 -21.87 -17.21 -12.91
C TRP A 162 -20.78 -17.83 -12.01
N LEU A 163 -20.96 -17.90 -10.69
CA LEU A 163 -20.06 -18.65 -9.79
C LEU A 163 -20.22 -20.17 -9.91
N ARG A 164 -21.39 -20.64 -10.37
CA ARG A 164 -21.74 -22.07 -10.45
C ARG A 164 -21.60 -22.83 -9.11
N TRP A 165 -21.67 -22.12 -7.99
CA TRP A 165 -21.62 -22.73 -6.67
C TRP A 165 -22.95 -23.39 -6.31
N GLN A 166 -22.89 -24.67 -5.92
CA GLN A 166 -24.06 -25.46 -5.55
C GLN A 166 -24.60 -25.03 -4.17
N ARG A 167 -25.91 -25.22 -3.95
CA ARG A 167 -26.54 -24.97 -2.64
C ARG A 167 -25.82 -25.77 -1.55
N GLY A 168 -25.42 -25.10 -0.47
CA GLY A 168 -24.70 -25.72 0.65
C GLY A 168 -23.19 -25.91 0.43
N SER A 169 -22.65 -25.56 -0.75
CA SER A 169 -21.19 -25.58 -1.00
C SER A 169 -20.47 -24.29 -0.60
N TYR A 170 -21.19 -23.34 -0.01
CA TYR A 170 -20.69 -22.04 0.44
C TYR A 170 -21.60 -21.50 1.56
N GLN A 171 -21.11 -20.49 2.27
CA GLN A 171 -21.85 -19.72 3.25
C GLN A 171 -21.99 -18.27 2.78
N GLN A 172 -23.03 -17.58 3.23
CA GLN A 172 -23.22 -16.16 2.98
C GLN A 172 -23.08 -15.41 4.30
N TYR A 173 -22.21 -14.40 4.33
CA TYR A 173 -22.00 -13.55 5.49
C TYR A 173 -22.52 -12.16 5.19
N GLU A 174 -23.22 -11.59 6.17
CA GLU A 174 -23.83 -10.28 6.08
C GLU A 174 -23.24 -9.38 7.17
N SER A 175 -22.58 -8.31 6.76
CA SER A 175 -22.16 -7.19 7.60
C SER A 175 -23.00 -5.95 7.26
N PRO A 176 -22.87 -4.81 7.97
CA PRO A 176 -23.63 -3.59 7.66
C PRO A 176 -23.62 -3.19 6.17
N HIS A 177 -22.46 -3.21 5.52
CA HIS A 177 -22.26 -2.73 4.16
C HIS A 177 -21.96 -3.82 3.11
N PHE A 178 -21.65 -5.05 3.53
CA PHE A 178 -21.22 -6.11 2.62
C PHE A 178 -22.06 -7.40 2.71
N SER A 179 -22.19 -8.05 1.55
CA SER A 179 -22.68 -9.42 1.41
C SER A 179 -21.56 -10.29 0.83
N ILE A 180 -21.03 -11.20 1.64
CA ILE A 180 -19.85 -12.00 1.30
C ILE A 180 -20.28 -13.44 1.04
N TYR A 181 -20.03 -13.93 -0.17
CA TYR A 181 -20.19 -15.34 -0.53
C TYR A 181 -18.86 -16.04 -0.31
N SER A 182 -18.78 -16.94 0.68
CA SER A 182 -17.50 -17.51 1.12
C SER A 182 -17.47 -19.03 1.10
N ARG A 183 -16.33 -19.56 0.65
CA ARG A 183 -15.88 -20.94 0.82
C ARG A 183 -14.67 -21.07 1.75
N ALA A 184 -14.16 -19.96 2.25
CA ALA A 184 -13.11 -19.93 3.28
C ALA A 184 -13.67 -20.33 4.64
N SER A 185 -12.78 -20.40 5.64
CA SER A 185 -13.16 -20.66 7.03
C SER A 185 -14.06 -19.54 7.59
N ASP A 186 -14.82 -19.84 8.65
CA ASP A 186 -15.65 -18.83 9.35
C ASP A 186 -14.78 -17.69 9.90
N GLU A 187 -13.63 -18.05 10.47
CA GLU A 187 -12.64 -17.12 11.03
C GLU A 187 -12.07 -16.19 9.96
N ASP A 188 -11.59 -16.72 8.84
CA ASP A 188 -11.06 -15.91 7.74
C ASP A 188 -12.12 -14.98 7.16
N THR A 189 -13.35 -15.48 7.01
CA THR A 189 -14.44 -14.69 6.43
C THR A 189 -14.83 -13.54 7.34
N ARG A 190 -14.87 -13.75 8.67
CA ARG A 190 -15.14 -12.68 9.65
C ARG A 190 -14.03 -11.64 9.66
N ARG A 191 -12.77 -12.06 9.66
CA ARG A 191 -11.62 -11.15 9.55
C ARG A 191 -11.67 -10.28 8.30
N VAL A 192 -12.00 -10.89 7.15
CA VAL A 192 -12.22 -10.16 5.89
C VAL A 192 -13.38 -9.18 6.02
N ALA A 193 -14.52 -9.59 6.58
CA ALA A 193 -15.68 -8.70 6.77
C ALA A 193 -15.35 -7.50 7.66
N GLU A 194 -14.63 -7.71 8.77
CA GLU A 194 -14.22 -6.66 9.69
C GLU A 194 -13.32 -5.63 9.02
N ASP A 195 -12.32 -6.08 8.26
CA ASP A 195 -11.42 -5.18 7.54
C ASP A 195 -12.12 -4.39 6.42
N LEU A 196 -13.06 -5.01 5.69
CA LEU A 196 -13.85 -4.32 4.66
C LEU A 196 -14.69 -3.19 5.27
N GLU A 197 -15.32 -3.45 6.42
CA GLU A 197 -16.11 -2.45 7.17
C GLU A 197 -15.22 -1.31 7.69
N GLN A 198 -14.07 -1.64 8.27
CA GLN A 198 -13.07 -0.67 8.72
C GLN A 198 -12.59 0.24 7.57
N CYS A 199 -12.20 -0.36 6.46
CA CYS A 199 -11.78 0.37 5.27
C CYS A 199 -12.91 1.26 4.70
N TYR A 200 -14.16 0.77 4.70
CA TYR A 200 -15.33 1.57 4.31
C TYR A 200 -15.48 2.84 5.18
N TRP A 201 -15.41 2.72 6.51
CA TRP A 201 -15.55 3.88 7.39
C TRP A 201 -14.40 4.89 7.24
N VAL A 202 -13.18 4.42 7.00
CA VAL A 202 -12.03 5.29 6.70
C VAL A 202 -12.23 6.01 5.37
N TRP A 203 -12.60 5.27 4.32
CA TRP A 203 -12.78 5.83 2.98
C TRP A 203 -13.91 6.86 2.94
N THR A 204 -15.03 6.59 3.60
CA THR A 204 -16.18 7.53 3.65
C THR A 204 -15.85 8.81 4.41
N GLN A 205 -14.96 8.77 5.41
CA GLN A 205 -14.42 9.99 6.02
C GLN A 205 -13.58 10.78 5.03
N MET A 206 -12.64 10.12 4.35
CA MET A 206 -11.73 10.80 3.43
C MET A 206 -12.46 11.37 2.21
N PHE A 207 -13.38 10.63 1.61
CA PHE A 207 -14.04 10.99 0.35
C PHE A 207 -15.53 11.33 0.49
N PHE A 208 -15.95 11.79 1.66
CA PHE A 208 -17.34 12.16 1.94
C PHE A 208 -18.03 13.00 0.85
N PRO A 209 -17.40 14.01 0.23
CA PRO A 209 -18.09 14.83 -0.78
C PRO A 209 -18.52 14.01 -2.00
N LEU A 210 -17.74 12.98 -2.34
CA LEU A 210 -18.00 12.07 -3.45
C LEU A 210 -18.99 10.97 -3.05
N TRP A 211 -18.99 10.59 -1.77
CA TRP A 211 -19.79 9.52 -1.22
C TRP A 211 -21.29 9.80 -1.25
N GLU A 212 -22.08 8.77 -1.52
CA GLU A 212 -23.54 8.84 -1.60
C GLU A 212 -24.24 9.25 -0.31
N GLY A 213 -23.57 9.12 0.83
CA GLY A 213 -24.05 9.54 2.15
C GLY A 213 -24.08 11.05 2.36
N ASN A 214 -23.37 11.84 1.55
CA ASN A 214 -23.37 13.30 1.65
C ASN A 214 -24.80 13.87 1.64
N ALA A 215 -25.62 13.48 0.67
CA ALA A 215 -27.01 13.91 0.57
C ALA A 215 -27.85 13.49 1.78
N GLN A 216 -27.54 12.34 2.41
CA GLN A 216 -28.26 11.87 3.60
C GLN A 216 -27.92 12.73 4.83
N VAL A 217 -26.64 13.10 4.99
CA VAL A 217 -26.22 14.03 6.04
C VAL A 217 -26.84 15.41 5.81
N ALA A 218 -26.83 15.92 4.59
CA ALA A 218 -27.43 17.21 4.24
C ALA A 218 -28.91 17.27 4.67
N ILE A 219 -29.66 16.19 4.45
CA ILE A 219 -31.08 16.10 4.85
C ILE A 219 -31.20 15.96 6.38
N ALA A 220 -30.44 15.06 7.01
CA ALA A 220 -30.56 14.79 8.44
C ALA A 220 -30.13 15.97 9.33
N PHE A 221 -29.30 16.86 8.80
CA PHE A 221 -28.77 18.01 9.52
C PHE A 221 -29.27 19.35 8.98
N ALA A 222 -30.23 19.41 8.05
CA ALA A 222 -30.71 20.68 7.46
C ALA A 222 -31.09 21.76 8.51
N ASP A 223 -31.70 21.33 9.62
CA ASP A 223 -32.12 22.21 10.73
C ASP A 223 -31.09 22.33 11.86
N TRP A 224 -29.99 21.59 11.80
CA TRP A 224 -28.94 21.66 12.80
C TRP A 224 -28.14 22.97 12.66
N ARG A 225 -27.85 23.59 13.80
CA ARG A 225 -27.19 24.90 13.89
C ARG A 225 -25.91 24.78 14.72
N ARG A 226 -24.92 25.59 14.34
CA ARG A 226 -23.61 25.63 15.00
C ARG A 226 -23.77 25.93 16.48
N GLY A 227 -23.01 25.22 17.32
CA GLY A 227 -23.08 25.33 18.79
C GLY A 227 -24.17 24.47 19.43
N THR A 228 -25.02 23.81 18.63
CA THR A 228 -25.94 22.79 19.14
C THR A 228 -25.23 21.44 19.17
N SER A 229 -25.30 20.73 20.29
CA SER A 229 -24.73 19.38 20.44
C SER A 229 -25.29 18.41 19.39
N ILE A 230 -24.41 17.74 18.63
CA ILE A 230 -24.82 16.68 17.70
C ILE A 230 -25.45 15.50 18.44
N ALA A 231 -24.96 15.17 19.63
CA ALA A 231 -25.53 14.10 20.45
C ALA A 231 -27.00 14.40 20.79
N ASP A 232 -27.31 15.64 21.18
CA ASP A 232 -28.68 16.05 21.51
C ASP A 232 -29.59 16.13 20.29
N HIS A 233 -29.05 16.58 19.15
CA HIS A 233 -29.75 16.59 17.87
C HIS A 233 -30.17 15.17 17.46
N LEU A 234 -29.25 14.21 17.57
CA LEU A 234 -29.49 12.81 17.21
C LEU A 234 -30.26 12.01 18.26
N ALA A 235 -30.32 12.46 19.52
CA ALA A 235 -31.05 11.79 20.59
C ALA A 235 -32.55 11.64 20.25
N LYS A 236 -33.10 12.58 19.48
CA LYS A 236 -34.51 12.60 19.07
C LYS A 236 -34.78 11.93 17.72
N SER A 237 -33.73 11.58 16.98
CA SER A 237 -33.83 10.98 15.64
C SER A 237 -33.66 9.46 15.71
N THR A 238 -34.15 8.72 14.72
CA THR A 238 -33.79 7.30 14.50
C THR A 238 -33.06 7.07 13.18
N SER A 239 -32.71 8.16 12.49
CA SER A 239 -32.04 8.13 11.20
C SER A 239 -30.65 7.48 11.28
N ARG A 240 -30.24 6.90 10.16
CA ARG A 240 -28.92 6.33 9.93
C ARG A 240 -28.49 6.51 8.49
N LEU A 241 -27.20 6.60 8.27
CA LEU A 241 -26.59 6.50 6.96
C LEU A 241 -26.80 5.06 6.47
N ALA A 242 -27.47 4.93 5.34
CA ALA A 242 -27.71 3.64 4.70
C ALA A 242 -27.03 3.62 3.33
N THR A 243 -26.44 2.47 2.97
CA THR A 243 -26.06 2.20 1.59
C THR A 243 -27.28 1.78 0.79
N ARG A 244 -27.30 2.13 -0.50
CA ARG A 244 -28.41 1.71 -1.39
C ARG A 244 -28.48 0.21 -1.56
N GLN A 245 -27.33 -0.43 -1.71
CA GLN A 245 -27.15 -1.86 -1.84
C GLN A 245 -25.90 -2.26 -1.08
N LYS A 246 -25.94 -3.44 -0.47
CA LYS A 246 -24.72 -4.03 0.08
C LYS A 246 -23.79 -4.42 -1.06
N MET A 247 -22.52 -4.09 -0.92
CA MET A 247 -21.48 -4.42 -1.88
C MET A 247 -21.20 -5.91 -1.81
N ARG A 248 -21.04 -6.54 -2.99
CA ARG A 248 -20.80 -7.98 -3.08
C ARG A 248 -19.32 -8.29 -3.02
N VAL A 249 -18.98 -9.29 -2.22
CA VAL A 249 -17.64 -9.90 -2.17
C VAL A 249 -17.75 -11.40 -2.33
N VAL A 250 -16.81 -12.01 -3.04
CA VAL A 250 -16.64 -13.46 -3.12
C VAL A 250 -15.29 -13.81 -2.51
N LEU A 251 -15.30 -14.67 -1.51
CA LEU A 251 -14.11 -15.15 -0.82
C LEU A 251 -13.91 -16.65 -1.10
N PHE A 252 -12.92 -16.95 -1.94
CA PHE A 252 -12.50 -18.32 -2.22
C PHE A 252 -11.68 -18.89 -1.07
N ARG A 253 -11.63 -20.21 -0.97
CA ARG A 253 -10.88 -20.91 0.07
C ARG A 253 -9.38 -20.65 -0.01
N ASP A 254 -8.85 -20.57 -1.22
CA ASP A 254 -7.42 -20.46 -1.51
C ASP A 254 -7.18 -19.90 -2.92
N GLY A 255 -5.93 -19.55 -3.23
CA GLY A 255 -5.53 -19.00 -4.54
C GLY A 255 -5.75 -19.97 -5.70
N ASN A 256 -5.70 -21.29 -5.46
CA ASN A 256 -5.95 -22.29 -6.50
C ASN A 256 -7.42 -22.29 -6.92
N GLU A 257 -8.35 -22.22 -5.96
CA GLU A 257 -9.78 -22.13 -6.25
C GLU A 257 -10.13 -20.82 -6.97
N TYR A 258 -9.54 -19.70 -6.53
CA TYR A 258 -9.67 -18.40 -7.17
C TYR A 258 -9.26 -18.46 -8.65
N ALA A 259 -8.03 -18.92 -8.92
CA ALA A 259 -7.50 -19.06 -10.28
C ALA A 259 -8.35 -20.02 -11.13
N ALA A 260 -8.73 -21.19 -10.59
CA ALA A 260 -9.53 -22.17 -11.31
C ALA A 260 -10.93 -21.66 -11.68
N THR A 261 -11.51 -20.79 -10.85
CA THR A 261 -12.85 -20.22 -11.09
C THR A 261 -12.80 -19.10 -12.13
N LEU A 262 -11.82 -18.19 -12.01
CA LEU A 262 -11.84 -16.94 -12.77
C LEU A 262 -11.02 -16.98 -14.06
N SER A 263 -9.99 -17.81 -14.17
CA SER A 263 -9.04 -17.81 -15.31
C SER A 263 -9.69 -18.02 -16.67
N LYS A 264 -10.82 -18.72 -16.72
CA LYS A 264 -11.57 -18.96 -17.96
C LYS A 264 -12.19 -17.68 -18.54
N GLN A 265 -12.55 -16.74 -17.68
CA GLN A 265 -13.19 -15.48 -18.07
C GLN A 265 -12.19 -14.32 -18.06
N ILE A 266 -11.13 -14.43 -17.25
CA ILE A 266 -10.16 -13.38 -17.00
C ILE A 266 -8.75 -13.98 -17.11
N PRO A 267 -8.16 -13.99 -18.33
CA PRO A 267 -6.82 -14.53 -18.53
C PRO A 267 -5.77 -13.74 -17.72
N GLY A 268 -4.92 -14.43 -16.96
CA GLY A 268 -3.87 -13.83 -16.14
C GLY A 268 -4.29 -13.53 -14.70
N ILE A 269 -5.54 -13.76 -14.32
CA ILE A 269 -6.05 -13.59 -12.95
C ILE A 269 -5.27 -14.43 -11.92
N GLU A 270 -4.66 -15.53 -12.34
CA GLU A 270 -3.87 -16.41 -11.46
C GLU A 270 -2.63 -15.75 -10.87
N ARG A 271 -2.22 -14.60 -11.42
CA ARG A 271 -1.13 -13.79 -10.88
C ARG A 271 -1.63 -12.85 -9.78
N SER A 272 -2.92 -12.50 -9.84
CA SER A 272 -3.56 -11.52 -8.97
C SER A 272 -3.96 -12.10 -7.61
N THR A 273 -3.74 -11.31 -6.57
CA THR A 273 -4.15 -11.61 -5.20
C THR A 273 -5.58 -11.15 -4.87
N GLY A 274 -6.23 -10.44 -5.80
CA GLY A 274 -7.59 -9.92 -5.69
C GLY A 274 -8.00 -9.13 -6.93
N PHE A 275 -9.31 -9.02 -7.15
CA PHE A 275 -9.85 -8.37 -8.35
C PHE A 275 -11.26 -7.80 -8.15
N TYR A 276 -11.45 -6.53 -8.51
CA TYR A 276 -12.77 -5.92 -8.66
C TYR A 276 -13.31 -6.04 -10.09
N SER A 277 -14.50 -6.65 -10.22
CA SER A 277 -15.23 -6.74 -11.49
C SER A 277 -16.32 -5.68 -11.57
N ASP A 278 -16.18 -4.75 -12.52
CA ASP A 278 -17.23 -3.78 -12.81
C ASP A 278 -18.51 -4.46 -13.36
N GLU A 279 -18.32 -5.42 -14.27
CA GLU A 279 -19.42 -6.15 -14.90
C GLU A 279 -20.33 -6.84 -13.86
N ASN A 280 -19.71 -7.47 -12.86
CA ASN A 280 -20.43 -8.18 -11.82
C ASN A 280 -20.76 -7.31 -10.59
N ARG A 281 -20.14 -6.13 -10.47
CA ARG A 281 -20.10 -5.31 -9.25
C ARG A 281 -19.72 -6.15 -8.04
N THR A 282 -18.56 -6.78 -8.13
CA THR A 282 -18.13 -7.79 -7.16
C THR A 282 -16.62 -7.81 -7.03
N THR A 283 -16.16 -7.78 -5.79
CA THR A 283 -14.75 -7.98 -5.45
C THR A 283 -14.51 -9.47 -5.20
N PHE A 284 -13.44 -10.00 -5.78
CA PHE A 284 -13.01 -11.38 -5.67
C PHE A 284 -11.71 -11.46 -4.88
N LEU A 285 -11.69 -12.30 -3.85
CA LEU A 285 -10.59 -12.46 -2.91
C LEU A 285 -10.42 -13.94 -2.55
N PHE A 286 -9.30 -14.32 -1.95
CA PHE A 286 -9.11 -15.66 -1.39
C PHE A 286 -8.41 -15.62 -0.03
N ALA A 287 -8.60 -16.66 0.77
CA ALA A 287 -7.97 -16.81 2.08
C ALA A 287 -6.54 -17.38 1.99
N GLY A 288 -5.75 -17.18 3.05
CA GLY A 288 -4.46 -17.85 3.24
C GLY A 288 -3.23 -17.20 2.61
N HIS A 289 -3.25 -15.90 2.28
CA HIS A 289 -2.10 -15.19 1.72
C HIS A 289 -1.53 -14.12 2.67
N GLU A 290 -0.21 -13.98 2.72
CA GLU A 290 0.52 -13.10 3.67
C GLU A 290 0.43 -11.60 3.36
N GLU A 291 -0.23 -11.20 2.28
CA GLU A 291 -0.47 -9.78 1.94
C GLU A 291 -1.96 -9.50 1.60
N THR A 292 -2.89 -10.29 2.19
CA THR A 292 -4.32 -10.19 1.85
C THR A 292 -4.94 -8.83 2.16
N GLU A 293 -4.46 -8.10 3.18
CA GLU A 293 -5.12 -6.85 3.59
C GLU A 293 -4.89 -5.70 2.62
N ALA A 294 -3.63 -5.47 2.23
CA ALA A 294 -3.26 -4.43 1.29
C ALA A 294 -4.04 -4.60 -0.03
N THR A 295 -3.95 -5.79 -0.63
CA THR A 295 -4.68 -6.11 -1.87
C THR A 295 -6.19 -5.96 -1.68
N ARG A 296 -6.75 -6.51 -0.59
CA ARG A 296 -8.20 -6.43 -0.33
C ARG A 296 -8.67 -4.98 -0.25
N ARG A 297 -7.91 -4.10 0.42
CA ARG A 297 -8.22 -2.69 0.54
C ARG A 297 -8.06 -1.95 -0.79
N HIS A 298 -7.05 -2.30 -1.59
CA HIS A 298 -6.89 -1.80 -2.96
C HIS A 298 -8.14 -2.07 -3.81
N GLU A 299 -8.57 -3.33 -3.87
CA GLU A 299 -9.75 -3.73 -4.65
C GLU A 299 -11.05 -3.15 -4.09
N LEU A 300 -11.16 -3.06 -2.76
CA LEU A 300 -12.29 -2.41 -2.13
C LEU A 300 -12.36 -0.93 -2.50
N VAL A 301 -11.25 -0.20 -2.56
CA VAL A 301 -11.26 1.21 -2.98
C VAL A 301 -11.80 1.38 -4.39
N HIS A 302 -11.43 0.49 -5.33
CA HIS A 302 -12.03 0.47 -6.67
C HIS A 302 -13.54 0.27 -6.60
N GLN A 303 -13.99 -0.70 -5.80
CA GLN A 303 -15.41 -0.96 -5.58
C GLN A 303 -16.15 0.24 -4.97
N LEU A 304 -15.58 0.92 -3.97
CA LEU A 304 -16.18 2.08 -3.30
C LEU A 304 -16.32 3.25 -4.27
N PHE A 305 -15.27 3.52 -5.03
CA PHE A 305 -15.31 4.54 -6.07
C PHE A 305 -16.41 4.25 -7.10
N ARG A 306 -16.60 2.98 -7.48
CA ARG A 306 -17.62 2.62 -8.47
C ARG A 306 -19.04 2.58 -7.92
N GLU A 307 -19.25 2.06 -6.72
CA GLU A 307 -20.57 1.71 -6.19
C GLU A 307 -21.07 2.69 -5.13
N ALA A 308 -20.18 3.31 -4.37
CA ALA A 308 -20.53 4.24 -3.28
C ALA A 308 -20.49 5.72 -3.70
N THR A 309 -20.03 6.04 -4.92
CA THR A 309 -19.96 7.41 -5.45
C THR A 309 -21.19 7.75 -6.30
N ARG A 310 -21.82 8.91 -6.06
CA ARG A 310 -22.99 9.36 -6.86
C ARG A 310 -22.57 10.09 -8.13
N SER A 311 -22.20 9.35 -9.16
CA SER A 311 -21.95 9.94 -10.49
C SER A 311 -23.25 10.39 -11.17
N SER A 312 -23.26 11.63 -11.68
CA SER A 312 -24.32 12.12 -12.57
C SER A 312 -24.23 11.52 -13.98
N ARG A 313 -23.07 10.96 -14.35
CA ARG A 313 -22.77 10.43 -15.69
C ARG A 313 -23.31 9.01 -15.97
N GLY A 314 -23.92 8.35 -14.97
CA GLY A 314 -24.30 6.94 -15.07
C GLY A 314 -25.69 6.58 -14.54
N ARG A 315 -26.68 7.48 -14.63
CA ARG A 315 -28.07 7.11 -14.29
C ARG A 315 -28.66 6.17 -15.37
N GLY A 316 -28.40 4.87 -15.20
CA GLY A 316 -29.37 3.83 -15.57
C GLY A 316 -29.02 2.87 -16.70
N SER A 317 -27.80 2.83 -17.22
CA SER A 317 -27.50 1.96 -18.37
C SER A 317 -26.50 0.85 -18.04
N ARG A 318 -26.92 -0.41 -18.18
CA ARG A 318 -26.03 -1.57 -18.38
C ARG A 318 -25.37 -1.54 -19.77
N SER A 319 -25.26 -0.36 -20.39
CA SER A 319 -24.79 -0.20 -21.76
C SER A 319 -23.28 -0.09 -21.78
N ALA A 320 -22.69 -0.70 -22.80
CA ALA A 320 -21.26 -0.70 -23.11
C ALA A 320 -20.65 0.70 -23.42
N ASN A 321 -21.38 1.79 -23.16
CA ASN A 321 -20.98 3.18 -23.37
C ASN A 321 -20.93 4.01 -22.07
N ASP A 322 -21.15 3.41 -20.89
CA ASP A 322 -20.88 4.07 -19.60
C ASP A 322 -19.36 4.14 -19.40
N THR A 323 -18.73 5.24 -19.79
CA THR A 323 -17.28 5.39 -19.63
C THR A 323 -16.94 5.58 -18.16
N MET A 324 -16.22 4.65 -17.56
CA MET A 324 -15.85 4.73 -16.15
C MET A 324 -14.91 5.94 -15.90
N PRO A 325 -15.01 6.59 -14.73
CA PRO A 325 -13.98 7.52 -14.28
C PRO A 325 -12.60 6.86 -14.38
N GLY A 326 -11.64 7.54 -15.02
CA GLY A 326 -10.32 6.98 -15.31
C GLY A 326 -10.21 6.29 -16.69
N GLU A 327 -11.29 6.04 -17.43
CA GLU A 327 -11.18 5.38 -18.75
C GLU A 327 -10.61 6.28 -19.85
N GLY A 328 -10.95 7.56 -19.83
CA GLY A 328 -10.44 8.55 -20.80
C GLY A 328 -9.19 9.28 -20.35
N SER A 329 -9.06 9.54 -19.04
CA SER A 329 -7.95 10.28 -18.42
C SER A 329 -8.00 10.12 -16.89
N GLY A 330 -6.90 10.38 -16.19
CA GLY A 330 -6.85 10.38 -14.73
C GLY A 330 -6.83 8.98 -14.10
N PHE A 331 -6.46 7.95 -14.87
CA PHE A 331 -6.36 6.57 -14.36
C PHE A 331 -5.36 6.46 -13.21
N TRP A 332 -4.23 7.17 -13.31
CA TRP A 332 -3.19 7.20 -12.29
C TRP A 332 -3.71 7.55 -10.89
N LEU A 333 -4.72 8.42 -10.79
CA LEU A 333 -5.23 8.92 -9.50
C LEU A 333 -6.09 7.87 -8.81
N ILE A 334 -6.89 7.11 -9.55
CA ILE A 334 -7.71 6.04 -9.00
C ILE A 334 -6.80 4.91 -8.47
N GLU A 335 -5.85 4.48 -9.30
CA GLU A 335 -4.85 3.47 -8.94
C GLU A 335 -3.93 3.95 -7.81
N GLY A 336 -3.56 5.22 -7.83
CA GLY A 336 -2.75 5.85 -6.80
C GLY A 336 -3.46 5.89 -5.45
N ILE A 337 -4.76 6.19 -5.40
CA ILE A 337 -5.55 6.18 -4.17
C ILE A 337 -5.80 4.74 -3.68
N ALA A 338 -6.04 3.79 -4.58
CA ALA A 338 -6.13 2.38 -4.22
C ALA A 338 -4.82 1.89 -3.58
N GLY A 339 -3.66 2.22 -4.19
CA GLY A 339 -2.33 1.96 -3.65
C GLY A 339 -2.04 2.70 -2.34
N TYR A 340 -2.58 3.90 -2.16
CA TYR A 340 -2.49 4.65 -0.90
C TYR A 340 -3.20 3.90 0.24
N PHE A 341 -4.39 3.35 0.01
CA PHE A 341 -5.14 2.59 1.03
C PHE A 341 -4.53 1.24 1.41
N GLU A 342 -3.57 0.72 0.65
CA GLU A 342 -2.77 -0.45 1.06
C GLU A 342 -2.01 -0.19 2.37
N SER A 343 -1.67 1.07 2.63
CA SER A 343 -0.98 1.51 3.85
C SER A 343 -1.90 1.69 5.06
N LEU A 344 -3.21 1.46 4.92
CA LEU A 344 -4.15 1.59 6.03
C LEU A 344 -3.69 0.78 7.25
N ARG A 345 -3.73 1.42 8.42
CA ARG A 345 -3.53 0.80 9.73
C ARG A 345 -4.70 1.19 10.61
N ILE A 346 -5.30 0.20 11.26
CA ILE A 346 -6.34 0.42 12.28
C ILE A 346 -5.68 0.21 13.63
N GLY A 347 -5.71 1.24 14.48
CA GLY A 347 -5.21 1.21 15.84
C GLY A 347 -6.33 1.42 16.85
N ASP A 348 -5.92 1.68 18.09
CA ASP A 348 -6.82 1.94 19.20
C ASP A 348 -7.52 3.30 19.00
N GLY A 349 -8.75 3.26 18.47
CA GLY A 349 -9.61 4.43 18.31
C GLY A 349 -9.33 5.31 17.09
N ILE A 350 -8.22 5.07 16.40
CA ILE A 350 -7.77 5.83 15.23
C ILE A 350 -7.39 4.91 14.07
N ALA A 351 -7.50 5.43 12.87
CA ALA A 351 -6.96 4.83 11.65
C ALA A 351 -5.93 5.77 11.03
N THR A 352 -4.91 5.22 10.39
CA THR A 352 -3.94 5.99 9.59
C THR A 352 -3.85 5.42 8.19
N VAL A 353 -3.72 6.29 7.19
CA VAL A 353 -3.45 5.93 5.80
C VAL A 353 -2.32 6.85 5.33
N GLY A 354 -1.38 6.33 4.57
CA GLY A 354 -0.18 7.03 4.16
C GLY A 354 1.02 6.65 5.02
N GLY A 355 1.99 7.56 5.07
CA GLY A 355 3.17 7.41 5.91
C GLY A 355 4.40 6.88 5.18
N TRP A 356 5.57 7.25 5.68
CA TRP A 356 6.87 6.91 5.08
C TRP A 356 7.11 5.39 4.98
N ASP A 357 6.46 4.62 5.85
CA ASP A 357 6.53 3.17 6.01
C ASP A 357 5.58 2.40 5.07
N ALA A 358 4.79 3.10 4.24
CA ALA A 358 3.97 2.47 3.22
C ALA A 358 4.84 1.63 2.26
N SER A 359 4.43 0.38 2.02
CA SER A 359 5.20 -0.59 1.21
C SER A 359 5.52 -0.06 -0.19
N ARG A 360 4.60 0.71 -0.78
CA ARG A 360 4.78 1.33 -2.10
C ARG A 360 5.81 2.45 -2.10
N LEU A 361 5.91 3.21 -1.01
CA LEU A 361 6.92 4.26 -0.90
C LEU A 361 8.34 3.70 -0.75
N GLN A 362 8.52 2.48 -0.25
CA GLN A 362 9.83 1.82 -0.23
C GLN A 362 10.39 1.68 -1.65
N TYR A 363 9.57 1.22 -2.59
CA TYR A 363 9.95 1.10 -4.01
C TYR A 363 10.09 2.46 -4.70
N ALA A 364 9.23 3.42 -4.39
CA ALA A 364 9.34 4.78 -4.93
C ALA A 364 10.65 5.44 -4.49
N ARG A 365 11.05 5.24 -3.22
CA ARG A 365 12.31 5.71 -2.66
C ARG A 365 13.49 5.08 -3.37
N TYR A 366 13.51 3.76 -3.52
CA TYR A 366 14.55 3.08 -4.29
C TYR A 366 14.67 3.64 -5.72
N ARG A 367 13.56 3.69 -6.47
CA ARG A 367 13.56 4.18 -7.87
C ARG A 367 14.05 5.62 -7.99
N THR A 368 13.61 6.51 -7.11
CA THR A 368 13.89 7.95 -7.20
C THR A 368 15.28 8.31 -6.65
N ASN A 369 15.65 7.74 -5.51
CA ASN A 369 16.86 8.09 -4.77
C ASN A 369 18.08 7.28 -5.24
N VAL A 370 17.90 6.00 -5.56
CA VAL A 370 18.97 5.13 -6.07
C VAL A 370 18.97 5.12 -7.59
N GLY A 371 17.82 4.85 -8.20
CA GLY A 371 17.68 4.69 -9.66
C GLY A 371 17.69 6.00 -10.46
N GLY A 372 17.49 7.15 -9.82
CA GLY A 372 17.35 8.43 -10.51
C GLY A 372 16.11 8.51 -11.42
N ASP A 373 15.15 7.60 -11.25
CA ASP A 373 13.95 7.49 -12.06
C ASP A 373 12.87 8.44 -11.53
N PHE A 374 12.32 9.29 -12.41
CA PHE A 374 11.23 10.19 -12.11
C PHE A 374 10.28 10.29 -13.31
N MET A 375 8.99 10.10 -13.07
CA MET A 375 7.93 10.35 -14.06
C MET A 375 7.12 11.56 -13.60
N PRO A 376 7.07 12.65 -14.39
CA PRO A 376 6.32 13.84 -14.02
C PRO A 376 4.81 13.59 -14.07
N LEU A 377 4.04 14.32 -13.25
CA LEU A 377 2.59 14.15 -13.17
C LEU A 377 1.88 14.35 -14.52
N GLN A 378 2.46 15.18 -15.40
CA GLN A 378 1.94 15.53 -16.73
C GLN A 378 2.01 14.36 -17.70
N GLU A 379 2.89 13.38 -17.44
CA GLU A 379 2.94 12.13 -18.20
C GLU A 379 1.82 11.17 -17.75
N LEU A 380 1.48 11.18 -16.46
CA LEU A 380 0.48 10.30 -15.85
C LEU A 380 -0.96 10.78 -16.10
N GLU A 381 -1.19 12.09 -15.98
CA GLU A 381 -2.52 12.71 -15.95
C GLU A 381 -3.40 12.44 -17.19
N PRO A 382 -2.90 12.58 -18.43
CA PRO A 382 -3.73 12.43 -19.61
C PRO A 382 -4.11 10.99 -19.92
N GLU A 383 -3.41 10.00 -19.35
CA GLU A 383 -3.64 8.60 -19.68
C GLU A 383 -4.92 8.06 -19.04
N GLY A 384 -5.77 7.50 -19.90
CA GLY A 384 -6.88 6.65 -19.51
C GLY A 384 -6.43 5.20 -19.31
N ARG A 385 -7.28 4.39 -18.67
CA ARG A 385 -7.01 2.99 -18.32
C ARG A 385 -6.38 2.16 -19.44
N LEU A 386 -6.97 2.18 -20.65
CA LEU A 386 -6.46 1.36 -21.76
C LEU A 386 -5.08 1.82 -22.24
N ALA A 387 -4.81 3.12 -22.24
CA ALA A 387 -3.51 3.66 -22.65
C ALA A 387 -2.42 3.26 -21.65
N ALA A 388 -2.68 3.47 -20.35
CA ALA A 388 -1.76 3.07 -19.29
C ALA A 388 -1.48 1.56 -19.31
N GLN A 389 -2.50 0.73 -19.49
CA GLN A 389 -2.36 -0.74 -19.53
C GLN A 389 -1.55 -1.27 -20.72
N GLN A 390 -1.41 -0.49 -21.80
CA GLN A 390 -0.62 -0.87 -22.97
C GLN A 390 0.86 -0.46 -22.85
N ARG A 391 1.25 0.21 -21.75
CA ARG A 391 2.63 0.62 -21.52
C ARG A 391 3.55 -0.56 -21.31
N THR A 392 4.73 -0.49 -21.92
CA THR A 392 5.81 -1.48 -21.69
C THR A 392 6.46 -1.31 -20.32
N ASP A 393 6.33 -0.14 -19.70
CA ASP A 393 6.87 0.22 -18.39
C ASP A 393 5.77 0.35 -17.31
N LEU A 394 4.72 -0.47 -17.39
CA LEU A 394 3.54 -0.39 -16.49
C LEU A 394 3.90 -0.36 -14.99
N ALA A 395 4.87 -1.17 -14.56
CA ALA A 395 5.33 -1.17 -13.16
C ALA A 395 5.95 0.18 -12.73
N ARG A 396 6.64 0.85 -13.66
CA ARG A 396 7.20 2.20 -13.45
C ARG A 396 6.07 3.23 -13.35
N TYR A 397 5.07 3.15 -14.24
CA TYR A 397 3.89 4.00 -14.20
C TYR A 397 3.18 3.93 -12.84
N TYR A 398 2.88 2.72 -12.35
CA TYR A 398 2.22 2.54 -11.05
C TYR A 398 3.03 3.07 -9.87
N ALA A 399 4.34 2.82 -9.86
CA ALA A 399 5.22 3.30 -8.79
C ALA A 399 5.16 4.82 -8.67
N HIS A 400 5.22 5.54 -9.79
CA HIS A 400 5.14 7.01 -9.79
C HIS A 400 3.73 7.53 -9.53
N ALA A 401 2.67 6.87 -10.04
CA ALA A 401 1.29 7.23 -9.74
C ALA A 401 0.99 7.20 -8.23
N ILE A 402 1.45 6.14 -7.56
CA ILE A 402 1.29 6.00 -6.11
C ILE A 402 2.16 7.00 -5.35
N ALA A 403 3.42 7.20 -5.76
CA ALA A 403 4.31 8.19 -5.14
C ALA A 403 3.76 9.62 -5.21
N HIS A 404 3.25 10.05 -6.37
CA HIS A 404 2.58 11.35 -6.52
C HIS A 404 1.32 11.44 -5.67
N THR A 405 0.53 10.37 -5.59
CA THR A 405 -0.68 10.36 -4.76
C THR A 405 -0.35 10.57 -3.29
N HIS A 406 0.62 9.82 -2.76
CA HIS A 406 1.14 10.04 -1.40
C HIS A 406 1.69 11.45 -1.22
N GLN A 407 2.49 11.98 -2.15
CA GLN A 407 3.03 13.34 -2.03
C GLN A 407 1.94 14.42 -1.99
N LEU A 408 0.90 14.27 -2.81
CA LEU A 408 -0.18 15.25 -2.88
C LEU A 408 -1.13 15.17 -1.68
N LEU A 409 -1.30 13.98 -1.10
CA LEU A 409 -2.11 13.78 0.10
C LEU A 409 -1.32 14.08 1.38
N ASP A 410 -0.11 13.57 1.55
CA ASP A 410 0.66 13.64 2.79
C ASP A 410 1.73 14.74 2.81
N GLY A 411 2.01 15.39 1.68
CA GLY A 411 3.09 16.40 1.57
C GLY A 411 2.82 17.74 2.28
N GLY A 412 1.80 17.83 3.14
CA GLY A 412 1.50 19.02 3.94
C GLY A 412 0.99 20.24 3.17
N ASN A 413 0.69 20.12 1.87
CA ASN A 413 0.16 21.20 1.04
C ASN A 413 -1.35 21.06 0.84
N LEU A 414 -2.11 21.98 1.43
CA LEU A 414 -3.57 21.99 1.36
C LEU A 414 -4.10 22.13 -0.07
N GLU A 415 -3.45 22.92 -0.91
CA GLU A 415 -3.88 23.16 -2.28
C GLU A 415 -3.74 21.90 -3.15
N ASN A 416 -2.73 21.06 -2.87
CA ASN A 416 -2.59 19.76 -3.53
C ASN A 416 -3.78 18.84 -3.21
N ARG A 417 -4.21 18.82 -1.94
CA ARG A 417 -5.40 18.06 -1.53
C ARG A 417 -6.67 18.60 -2.17
N LYS A 418 -6.91 19.92 -2.10
CA LYS A 418 -8.06 20.58 -2.76
C LYS A 418 -8.10 20.22 -4.25
N TRP A 419 -6.95 20.23 -4.92
CA TRP A 419 -6.83 19.84 -6.33
C TRP A 419 -7.21 18.37 -6.57
N ILE A 420 -6.77 17.42 -5.74
CA ILE A 420 -7.19 16.00 -5.84
C ILE A 420 -8.72 15.88 -5.75
N TYR A 421 -9.35 16.52 -4.76
CA TYR A 421 -10.82 16.45 -4.61
C TYR A 421 -11.54 17.09 -5.79
N HIS A 422 -11.05 18.23 -6.28
CA HIS A 422 -11.60 18.86 -7.47
C HIS A 422 -11.49 17.93 -8.68
N ARG A 423 -10.33 17.30 -8.89
CA ARG A 423 -10.11 16.38 -10.02
C ARG A 423 -11.02 15.16 -9.94
N LEU A 424 -11.15 14.56 -8.77
CA LEU A 424 -12.09 13.46 -8.54
C LEU A 424 -13.53 13.89 -8.80
N ALA A 425 -14.00 14.99 -8.21
CA ALA A 425 -15.35 15.50 -8.43
C ALA A 425 -15.64 15.69 -9.92
N MET A 426 -14.69 16.27 -10.67
CA MET A 426 -14.79 16.43 -12.12
C MET A 426 -14.84 15.11 -12.88
N MET A 427 -14.05 14.10 -12.50
CA MET A 427 -14.09 12.76 -13.11
C MET A 427 -15.45 12.09 -12.89
N TYR A 428 -16.00 12.18 -11.67
CA TYR A 428 -17.28 11.58 -11.30
C TYR A 428 -18.49 12.44 -11.68
N GLY A 429 -18.29 13.64 -12.24
CA GLY A 429 -19.39 14.56 -12.60
C GLY A 429 -20.19 15.03 -11.38
N ILE A 430 -19.48 15.23 -10.26
CA ILE A 430 -20.00 15.73 -8.99
C ILE A 430 -19.62 17.22 -8.90
N GLU A 431 -20.50 18.04 -8.35
CA GLU A 431 -20.20 19.44 -8.08
C GLU A 431 -19.05 19.54 -7.06
N SER A 432 -17.92 20.09 -7.50
CA SER A 432 -16.79 20.32 -6.61
C SER A 432 -17.05 21.55 -5.75
N PRO A 433 -16.79 21.51 -4.44
CA PRO A 433 -16.81 22.70 -3.60
C PRO A 433 -15.58 23.59 -3.81
N TYR A 434 -14.62 23.18 -4.64
CA TYR A 434 -13.38 23.91 -4.90
C TYR A 434 -13.34 24.48 -6.31
N PRO A 435 -12.73 25.67 -6.48
CA PRO A 435 -12.45 26.19 -7.81
C PRO A 435 -11.45 25.29 -8.54
N GLU A 436 -11.52 25.33 -9.86
CA GLU A 436 -10.47 24.74 -10.70
C GLU A 436 -9.14 25.45 -10.44
N SER A 437 -8.07 24.68 -10.30
CA SER A 437 -6.71 25.19 -10.12
C SER A 437 -5.73 24.45 -11.04
N PRO A 438 -4.58 25.07 -11.38
CA PRO A 438 -3.57 24.42 -12.21
C PRO A 438 -3.09 23.11 -11.59
N ALA A 439 -2.84 22.11 -12.44
CA ALA A 439 -2.29 20.83 -11.98
C ALA A 439 -0.95 21.05 -11.25
N PRO A 440 -0.75 20.41 -10.08
CA PRO A 440 0.55 20.41 -9.40
C PRO A 440 1.66 19.92 -10.33
N GLN A 441 2.83 20.56 -10.22
CA GLN A 441 4.01 20.24 -11.03
C GLN A 441 5.19 19.91 -10.09
N PRO A 442 5.09 18.84 -9.27
CA PRO A 442 6.18 18.48 -8.38
C PRO A 442 7.43 18.12 -9.20
N THR A 443 8.56 18.69 -8.82
CA THR A 443 9.87 18.36 -9.38
C THR A 443 10.42 17.08 -8.75
N MET A 444 11.39 16.45 -9.40
CA MET A 444 12.13 15.32 -8.82
C MET A 444 12.74 15.68 -7.45
N GLN A 445 13.23 16.92 -7.28
CA GLN A 445 13.78 17.37 -6.01
C GLN A 445 12.72 17.46 -4.90
N GLN A 446 11.51 17.93 -5.23
CA GLN A 446 10.39 17.92 -4.29
C GLN A 446 9.94 16.50 -3.95
N MET A 447 9.96 15.57 -4.93
CA MET A 447 9.68 14.15 -4.69
C MET A 447 10.74 13.52 -3.76
N ARG A 448 12.03 13.77 -4.00
CA ARG A 448 13.12 13.34 -3.10
C ARG A 448 12.96 13.90 -1.70
N SER A 449 12.60 15.18 -1.58
CA SER A 449 12.35 15.81 -0.27
C SER A 449 11.16 15.19 0.46
N PHE A 450 10.14 14.72 -0.26
CA PHE A 450 8.98 14.03 0.32
C PHE A 450 9.33 12.60 0.76
N LEU A 451 10.13 11.88 -0.03
CA LEU A 451 10.55 10.51 0.26
C LEU A 451 11.66 10.42 1.32
N ASN A 452 12.30 11.54 1.66
CA ASN A 452 13.35 11.63 2.66
C ASN A 452 12.80 11.35 4.06
N VAL A 453 13.38 10.36 4.73
CA VAL A 453 13.07 9.98 6.11
C VAL A 453 14.14 10.52 7.05
N ARG A 454 13.74 11.06 8.20
CA ARG A 454 14.62 11.59 9.24
C ARG A 454 14.51 10.77 10.51
N ASP A 455 15.49 10.91 11.40
CA ASP A 455 15.44 10.32 12.74
C ASP A 455 14.17 10.68 13.53
N SER A 456 13.60 11.88 13.33
CA SER A 456 12.34 12.28 13.96
C SER A 456 11.16 11.44 13.49
N ASP A 457 11.16 11.07 12.21
CA ASP A 457 10.09 10.26 11.60
C ASP A 457 10.17 8.82 12.13
N LEU A 458 11.39 8.29 12.23
CA LEU A 458 11.68 6.98 12.82
C LEU A 458 11.27 6.91 14.31
N LYS A 459 11.58 7.93 15.10
CA LYS A 459 11.22 8.01 16.52
C LYS A 459 9.71 8.19 16.72
N GLY A 460 9.06 8.97 15.85
CA GLY A 460 7.62 9.24 15.92
C GLY A 460 6.77 8.06 15.44
N ASN A 461 7.26 7.29 14.48
CA ASN A 461 6.61 6.10 13.94
C ASN A 461 7.67 5.03 13.59
N PRO A 462 8.11 4.21 14.56
CA PRO A 462 9.06 3.13 14.28
C PRO A 462 8.42 2.05 13.39
N PRO A 463 9.21 1.31 12.60
CA PRO A 463 8.71 0.21 11.80
C PRO A 463 8.07 -0.88 12.67
N SER A 464 7.13 -1.64 12.07
CA SER A 464 6.51 -2.80 12.73
C SER A 464 7.43 -4.02 12.67
N PRO A 465 7.40 -4.96 13.63
CA PRO A 465 8.09 -6.25 13.51
C PRO A 465 7.71 -7.06 12.26
N THR A 466 6.53 -6.81 11.68
CA THR A 466 6.06 -7.43 10.42
C THR A 466 6.57 -6.72 9.17
N THR A 467 7.50 -5.77 9.30
CA THR A 467 8.07 -5.05 8.16
C THR A 467 8.95 -5.99 7.35
N LYS A 468 8.51 -6.28 6.12
CA LYS A 468 9.27 -7.10 5.17
C LYS A 468 10.26 -6.30 4.35
N ARG A 469 9.90 -5.07 3.96
CA ARG A 469 10.65 -4.25 3.02
C ARG A 469 10.95 -2.89 3.62
N LEU A 470 12.22 -2.55 3.71
CA LEU A 470 12.67 -1.28 4.28
C LEU A 470 13.76 -0.67 3.39
N CYS A 471 13.39 0.40 2.69
CA CYS A 471 14.34 1.25 1.96
C CYS A 471 14.44 2.58 2.71
N LEU A 472 15.64 2.95 3.14
CA LEU A 472 15.98 4.27 3.67
C LEU A 472 17.11 4.89 2.84
N ALA A 473 17.21 4.52 1.56
CA ALA A 473 18.28 4.97 0.70
C ALA A 473 18.27 6.50 0.50
N ALA A 474 19.46 7.10 0.63
CA ALA A 474 19.69 8.55 0.57
C ALA A 474 18.73 9.36 1.45
N CYS A 475 18.53 8.89 2.68
CA CYS A 475 17.73 9.59 3.69
C CYS A 475 18.63 10.33 4.70
N GLU A 476 18.01 11.05 5.63
CA GLU A 476 18.69 11.72 6.74
C GLU A 476 18.54 10.86 8.01
N VAL A 477 18.94 9.59 7.91
CA VAL A 477 18.86 8.61 9.01
C VAL A 477 20.25 8.30 9.59
N THR A 478 20.30 8.21 10.91
CA THR A 478 21.52 7.93 11.68
C THR A 478 21.38 6.62 12.49
N PRO A 479 22.48 6.05 12.99
CA PRO A 479 22.41 4.97 13.98
C PRO A 479 21.49 5.31 15.16
N GLU A 480 21.52 6.55 15.65
CA GLU A 480 20.69 7.04 16.75
C GLU A 480 19.20 7.07 16.40
N GLY A 481 18.84 7.37 15.14
CA GLY A 481 17.46 7.27 14.66
C GLY A 481 16.94 5.83 14.66
N MET A 482 17.79 4.88 14.28
CA MET A 482 17.45 3.46 14.18
C MET A 482 17.43 2.73 15.53
N GLN A 483 17.95 3.31 16.62
CA GLN A 483 17.91 2.70 17.95
C GLN A 483 16.49 2.35 18.45
N SER A 484 15.47 3.04 17.92
CA SER A 484 14.06 2.82 18.29
C SER A 484 13.42 1.63 17.58
N PHE A 485 14.13 0.97 16.66
CA PHE A 485 13.54 -0.09 15.86
C PHE A 485 13.35 -1.34 16.72
N PRO A 486 12.18 -1.99 16.63
CA PRO A 486 12.05 -3.34 17.13
C PRO A 486 12.86 -4.30 16.24
N PRO A 487 13.14 -5.53 16.71
CA PRO A 487 13.61 -6.60 15.83
C PRO A 487 12.65 -6.76 14.63
N LEU A 488 13.22 -6.94 13.43
CA LEU A 488 12.48 -7.09 12.16
C LEU A 488 12.69 -8.52 11.60
N PRO A 489 12.08 -9.56 12.20
CA PRO A 489 12.34 -10.95 11.82
C PRO A 489 11.86 -11.30 10.40
N GLU A 490 10.85 -10.58 9.88
CA GLU A 490 10.29 -10.82 8.55
C GLU A 490 10.97 -10.03 7.42
N LEU A 491 12.04 -9.27 7.72
CA LEU A 491 12.71 -8.41 6.75
C LEU A 491 13.30 -9.25 5.61
N ASP A 492 12.77 -9.07 4.39
CA ASP A 492 13.24 -9.71 3.15
C ASP A 492 14.14 -8.79 2.31
N TRP A 493 13.98 -7.47 2.47
CA TRP A 493 14.73 -6.45 1.75
C TRP A 493 15.08 -5.28 2.67
N LEU A 494 16.38 -4.99 2.76
CA LEU A 494 16.93 -3.81 3.43
C LEU A 494 17.81 -3.01 2.47
N ASP A 495 17.52 -1.72 2.33
CA ASP A 495 18.36 -0.79 1.59
C ASP A 495 18.66 0.46 2.42
N LEU A 496 19.91 0.58 2.85
CA LEU A 496 20.45 1.72 3.61
C LEU A 496 21.43 2.54 2.77
N SER A 497 21.41 2.39 1.44
CA SER A 497 22.38 3.00 0.54
C SER A 497 22.49 4.50 0.73
N LYS A 498 23.71 5.03 0.59
CA LYS A 498 24.04 6.47 0.64
C LYS A 498 23.80 7.13 1.99
N ASN A 499 23.61 6.35 3.07
CA ASN A 499 23.61 6.86 4.44
C ASN A 499 25.01 6.68 5.05
N ARG A 500 25.91 7.65 4.82
CA ARG A 500 27.34 7.56 5.17
C ARG A 500 27.66 7.42 6.67
N GLN A 501 26.67 7.59 7.54
CA GLN A 501 26.83 7.48 9.00
C GLN A 501 26.48 6.08 9.53
N ILE A 502 25.87 5.22 8.70
CA ILE A 502 25.46 3.88 9.11
C ILE A 502 26.68 2.96 9.16
N THR A 503 26.94 2.38 10.34
CA THR A 503 28.07 1.48 10.62
C THR A 503 27.63 0.01 10.62
N SER A 504 28.60 -0.91 10.61
CA SER A 504 28.37 -2.35 10.78
C SER A 504 27.56 -2.68 12.04
N ASP A 505 27.85 -2.02 13.17
CA ASP A 505 27.14 -2.24 14.44
C ASP A 505 25.65 -1.88 14.34
N ALA A 506 25.34 -0.76 13.67
CA ALA A 506 23.97 -0.32 13.47
C ALA A 506 23.18 -1.31 12.59
N VAL A 507 23.80 -1.82 11.52
CA VAL A 507 23.19 -2.84 10.67
C VAL A 507 23.04 -4.16 11.43
N ASN A 508 24.07 -4.62 12.13
CA ASN A 508 24.08 -5.86 12.92
C ASN A 508 22.95 -5.90 13.96
N ALA A 509 22.67 -4.78 14.62
CA ALA A 509 21.56 -4.65 15.55
C ALA A 509 20.20 -4.79 14.86
N LEU A 510 20.04 -4.12 13.71
CA LEU A 510 18.81 -4.10 12.93
C LEU A 510 18.41 -5.48 12.38
N ILE A 511 19.35 -6.18 11.76
CA ILE A 511 19.10 -7.49 11.13
C ILE A 511 19.45 -8.66 12.06
N SER A 512 19.37 -8.44 13.38
CA SER A 512 19.76 -9.44 14.37
C SER A 512 18.91 -10.72 14.35
N GLU A 513 17.64 -10.59 13.97
CA GLU A 513 16.65 -11.68 13.86
C GLU A 513 16.13 -11.89 12.43
N ALA A 514 16.63 -11.13 11.44
CA ALA A 514 16.15 -11.16 10.06
C ALA A 514 16.73 -12.36 9.29
N THR A 515 16.14 -13.54 9.48
CA THR A 515 16.59 -14.79 8.83
C THR A 515 16.13 -14.91 7.37
N SER A 516 15.12 -14.14 6.96
CA SER A 516 14.53 -14.19 5.62
C SER A 516 15.05 -13.10 4.68
N ILE A 517 16.14 -12.41 5.05
CA ILE A 517 16.71 -11.36 4.22
C ILE A 517 17.29 -11.93 2.94
N THR A 518 16.77 -11.46 1.81
CA THR A 518 17.18 -11.89 0.47
C THR A 518 17.93 -10.79 -0.28
N GLN A 519 17.69 -9.52 0.07
CA GLN A 519 18.32 -8.37 -0.57
C GLN A 519 18.85 -7.40 0.48
N LEU A 520 20.14 -7.10 0.42
CA LEU A 520 20.82 -6.18 1.33
C LEU A 520 21.69 -5.19 0.55
N SER A 521 21.30 -3.91 0.58
CA SER A 521 22.08 -2.83 -0.03
C SER A 521 22.63 -1.88 1.03
N LEU A 522 23.96 -1.82 1.12
CA LEU A 522 24.73 -0.98 2.04
C LEU A 522 25.69 -0.05 1.28
N GLU A 523 25.41 0.20 0.00
CA GLU A 523 26.20 1.07 -0.89
C GLU A 523 26.51 2.41 -0.19
N ALA A 524 27.77 2.84 -0.19
CA ALA A 524 28.18 4.15 0.32
C ALA A 524 27.75 4.45 1.78
N THR A 525 27.74 3.42 2.63
CA THR A 525 27.63 3.51 4.09
C THR A 525 29.02 3.48 4.75
N ALA A 526 29.09 3.60 6.08
CA ALA A 526 30.31 3.40 6.88
C ALA A 526 30.49 1.95 7.36
N VAL A 527 29.92 0.99 6.64
CA VAL A 527 30.09 -0.45 6.91
C VAL A 527 31.53 -0.89 6.63
N ASP A 528 32.03 -1.76 7.49
CA ASP A 528 33.36 -2.38 7.49
C ASP A 528 33.24 -3.90 7.72
N ASN A 529 34.36 -4.57 8.01
CA ASN A 529 34.37 -6.03 8.22
C ASN A 529 33.55 -6.50 9.44
N GLY A 530 33.11 -5.60 10.33
CA GLY A 530 32.22 -5.95 11.45
C GLY A 530 30.88 -6.57 11.03
N ILE A 531 30.49 -6.42 9.76
CA ILE A 531 29.27 -7.02 9.19
C ILE A 531 29.41 -8.53 8.88
N ALA A 532 30.64 -9.05 8.81
CA ALA A 532 30.95 -10.38 8.29
C ALA A 532 30.16 -11.52 8.96
N THR A 533 30.18 -11.58 10.30
CA THR A 533 29.47 -12.61 11.08
C THR A 533 27.98 -12.63 10.78
N ARG A 534 27.38 -11.46 10.58
CA ARG A 534 25.95 -11.34 10.32
C ARG A 534 25.60 -11.80 8.92
N LEU A 535 26.38 -11.43 7.91
CA LEU A 535 26.17 -11.90 6.54
C LEU A 535 26.29 -13.42 6.44
N ALA A 536 27.23 -14.03 7.14
CA ALA A 536 27.40 -15.48 7.16
C ALA A 536 26.14 -16.23 7.68
N MET A 537 25.30 -15.59 8.49
CA MET A 537 24.06 -16.17 9.02
C MET A 537 22.85 -15.98 8.09
N ALA A 538 22.93 -15.08 7.11
CA ALA A 538 21.83 -14.73 6.23
C ALA A 538 21.81 -15.63 4.98
N SER A 539 21.52 -16.92 5.18
CA SER A 539 21.65 -17.97 4.15
C SER A 539 20.73 -17.80 2.93
N GLU A 540 19.68 -16.97 3.04
CA GLU A 540 18.72 -16.69 1.96
C GLU A 540 19.12 -15.48 1.09
N LEU A 541 20.25 -14.82 1.36
CA LEU A 541 20.72 -13.68 0.56
C LEU A 541 20.94 -14.06 -0.90
N GLU A 542 20.24 -13.37 -1.78
CA GLU A 542 20.34 -13.45 -3.24
C GLU A 542 21.09 -12.25 -3.83
N GLU A 543 21.03 -11.09 -3.17
CA GLU A 543 21.69 -9.86 -3.61
C GLU A 543 22.33 -9.11 -2.46
N ILE A 544 23.62 -8.76 -2.63
CA ILE A 544 24.39 -7.95 -1.70
C ILE A 544 25.07 -6.82 -2.47
N ASP A 545 24.86 -5.58 -2.03
CA ASP A 545 25.62 -4.41 -2.46
C ASP A 545 26.44 -3.83 -1.30
N LEU A 546 27.76 -3.95 -1.39
CA LEU A 546 28.74 -3.38 -0.46
C LEU A 546 29.61 -2.32 -1.15
N SER A 547 29.19 -1.80 -2.30
CA SER A 547 29.96 -0.83 -3.06
C SER A 547 30.24 0.42 -2.23
N PHE A 548 31.42 1.03 -2.41
CA PHE A 548 31.85 2.22 -1.68
C PHE A 548 31.88 2.08 -0.14
N THR A 549 32.02 0.86 0.38
CA THR A 549 32.24 0.59 1.81
C THR A 549 33.72 0.24 2.10
N ALA A 550 34.07 0.04 3.38
CA ALA A 550 35.43 -0.28 3.81
C ALA A 550 35.74 -1.79 3.84
N VAL A 551 34.85 -2.63 3.31
CA VAL A 551 35.01 -4.10 3.36
C VAL A 551 36.19 -4.59 2.52
N ASP A 552 36.78 -5.71 2.95
CA ASP A 552 37.87 -6.40 2.25
C ASP A 552 37.60 -7.93 2.11
N ASP A 553 38.67 -8.69 1.87
CA ASP A 553 38.61 -10.14 1.65
C ASP A 553 38.02 -10.92 2.83
N ASP A 554 38.08 -10.40 4.07
CA ASP A 554 37.52 -11.06 5.26
C ASP A 554 35.99 -11.20 5.17
N VAL A 555 35.31 -10.18 4.63
CA VAL A 555 33.86 -10.24 4.41
C VAL A 555 33.53 -11.25 3.32
N ILE A 556 34.35 -11.33 2.27
CA ILE A 556 34.19 -12.31 1.20
C ILE A 556 34.36 -13.74 1.74
N GLU A 557 35.34 -13.94 2.65
CA GLU A 557 35.50 -15.22 3.32
C GLU A 557 34.26 -15.62 4.12
N ALA A 558 33.65 -14.68 4.83
CA ALA A 558 32.45 -14.95 5.62
C ALA A 558 31.24 -15.33 4.74
N ILE A 559 31.11 -14.76 3.54
CA ILE A 559 29.97 -15.03 2.65
C ILE A 559 30.18 -16.17 1.64
N LYS A 560 31.34 -16.85 1.63
CA LYS A 560 31.60 -17.98 0.69
C LYS A 560 30.58 -19.13 0.81
N GLY A 561 29.89 -19.23 1.94
CA GLY A 561 28.82 -20.21 2.19
C GLY A 561 27.42 -19.82 1.66
N LEU A 562 27.22 -18.61 1.15
CA LEU A 562 25.92 -18.12 0.69
C LEU A 562 25.58 -18.63 -0.71
N GLN A 563 25.16 -19.89 -0.79
CA GLN A 563 24.92 -20.59 -2.06
C GLN A 563 23.68 -20.10 -2.83
N GLU A 564 22.84 -19.24 -2.24
CA GLU A 564 21.74 -18.57 -2.92
C GLU A 564 22.15 -17.24 -3.57
N LEU A 565 23.36 -16.74 -3.33
CA LEU A 565 23.80 -15.43 -3.80
C LEU A 565 23.93 -15.40 -5.33
N ARG A 566 23.18 -14.50 -5.96
CA ARG A 566 23.14 -14.28 -7.42
C ARG A 566 23.85 -13.00 -7.83
N THR A 567 23.77 -11.97 -7.00
CA THR A 567 24.27 -10.64 -7.35
C THR A 567 25.18 -10.13 -6.23
N LEU A 568 26.42 -9.77 -6.58
CA LEU A 568 27.40 -9.22 -5.66
C LEU A 568 28.05 -7.97 -6.22
N TRP A 569 27.79 -6.82 -5.59
CA TRP A 569 28.38 -5.52 -5.95
C TRP A 569 29.45 -5.11 -4.93
N LEU A 570 30.68 -4.92 -5.42
CA LEU A 570 31.87 -4.61 -4.61
C LEU A 570 32.63 -3.41 -5.18
N THR A 571 31.98 -2.55 -5.96
CA THR A 571 32.65 -1.42 -6.60
C THR A 571 33.36 -0.55 -5.56
N LYS A 572 34.63 -0.24 -5.78
CA LYS A 572 35.44 0.60 -4.88
C LYS A 572 35.53 0.11 -3.43
N THR A 573 35.59 -1.21 -3.24
CA THR A 573 35.93 -1.85 -1.96
C THR A 573 37.44 -2.20 -1.90
N GLN A 574 37.89 -2.81 -0.80
CA GLN A 574 39.30 -3.21 -0.62
C GLN A 574 39.58 -4.66 -1.03
N VAL A 575 38.60 -5.31 -1.66
CA VAL A 575 38.68 -6.69 -2.16
C VAL A 575 39.85 -6.87 -3.14
N SER A 576 40.58 -7.97 -3.02
CA SER A 576 41.80 -8.29 -3.76
C SER A 576 41.70 -9.60 -4.54
N ASP A 577 42.78 -9.96 -5.24
CA ASP A 577 42.88 -11.24 -5.95
C ASP A 577 42.63 -12.47 -5.05
N ALA A 578 42.90 -12.37 -3.75
CA ALA A 578 42.71 -13.47 -2.79
C ALA A 578 41.23 -13.82 -2.59
N ALA A 579 40.34 -12.84 -2.65
CA ALA A 579 38.89 -13.05 -2.54
C ALA A 579 38.28 -13.79 -3.74
N MET A 580 38.94 -13.74 -4.91
CA MET A 580 38.35 -14.27 -6.14
C MET A 580 38.17 -15.79 -6.12
N ASP A 581 39.04 -16.54 -5.42
CA ASP A 581 38.85 -17.99 -5.24
C ASP A 581 37.58 -18.31 -4.42
N MET A 582 37.26 -17.44 -3.45
CA MET A 582 36.07 -17.58 -2.61
C MET A 582 34.81 -17.17 -3.37
N ILE A 583 34.87 -16.12 -4.19
CA ILE A 583 33.78 -15.70 -5.07
C ILE A 583 33.47 -16.78 -6.13
N GLU A 584 34.49 -17.46 -6.66
CA GLU A 584 34.30 -18.58 -7.60
C GLU A 584 33.46 -19.73 -7.01
N SER A 585 33.45 -19.90 -5.67
CA SER A 585 32.69 -20.94 -4.97
C SER A 585 31.18 -20.64 -4.82
N LEU A 586 30.75 -19.43 -5.16
CA LEU A 586 29.34 -19.04 -5.16
C LEU A 586 28.65 -19.61 -6.40
N SER A 587 28.05 -20.79 -6.26
CA SER A 587 27.58 -21.60 -7.39
C SER A 587 26.42 -20.98 -8.17
N LYS A 588 25.60 -20.15 -7.53
CA LYS A 588 24.46 -19.44 -8.16
C LYS A 588 24.76 -18.00 -8.57
N LEU A 589 26.01 -17.54 -8.43
CA LEU A 589 26.38 -16.18 -8.81
C LEU A 589 26.13 -15.97 -10.30
N GLU A 590 25.42 -14.90 -10.63
CA GLU A 590 25.05 -14.49 -11.99
C GLU A 590 25.66 -13.13 -12.34
N VAL A 591 25.85 -12.24 -11.35
CA VAL A 591 26.35 -10.89 -11.52
C VAL A 591 27.42 -10.59 -10.47
N LEU A 592 28.58 -10.11 -10.94
CA LEU A 592 29.68 -9.67 -10.08
C LEU A 592 30.19 -8.31 -10.55
N ASP A 593 30.30 -7.35 -9.65
CA ASP A 593 31.00 -6.09 -9.91
C ASP A 593 32.17 -5.94 -8.93
N VAL A 594 33.38 -5.82 -9.47
CA VAL A 594 34.62 -5.58 -8.72
C VAL A 594 35.39 -4.40 -9.34
N GLN A 595 34.70 -3.47 -9.99
CA GLN A 595 35.31 -2.26 -10.54
C GLN A 595 35.96 -1.44 -9.43
N GLN A 596 37.14 -0.85 -9.72
CA GLN A 596 37.87 -0.01 -8.76
C GLN A 596 38.24 -0.71 -7.44
N THR A 597 38.34 -2.04 -7.44
CA THR A 597 38.89 -2.84 -6.33
C THR A 597 40.40 -3.05 -6.49
N ARG A 598 40.99 -3.90 -5.65
CA ARG A 598 42.39 -4.35 -5.77
C ARG A 598 42.53 -5.64 -6.59
N VAL A 599 41.47 -6.10 -7.25
CA VAL A 599 41.51 -7.25 -8.15
C VAL A 599 42.24 -6.86 -9.44
N SER A 600 43.24 -7.64 -9.83
CA SER A 600 44.04 -7.43 -11.03
C SER A 600 43.29 -7.85 -12.29
N GLU A 601 43.59 -7.20 -13.43
CA GLU A 601 43.03 -7.58 -14.73
C GLU A 601 43.35 -9.05 -15.07
N ALA A 602 44.55 -9.52 -14.69
CA ALA A 602 44.95 -10.91 -14.90
C ALA A 602 44.05 -11.88 -14.14
N ARG A 603 43.65 -11.54 -12.91
CA ARG A 603 42.73 -12.36 -12.12
C ARG A 603 41.31 -12.29 -12.65
N LEU A 604 40.86 -11.14 -13.14
CA LEU A 604 39.56 -10.99 -13.80
C LEU A 604 39.47 -11.84 -15.08
N GLU A 605 40.50 -11.83 -15.91
CA GLU A 605 40.55 -12.65 -17.12
C GLU A 605 40.52 -14.15 -16.80
N LYS A 606 41.20 -14.58 -15.72
CA LYS A 606 41.09 -15.96 -15.21
C LYS A 606 39.67 -16.28 -14.76
N PHE A 607 39.04 -15.38 -14.01
CA PHE A 607 37.66 -15.55 -13.53
C PHE A 607 36.66 -15.65 -14.69
N LYS A 608 36.71 -14.74 -15.67
CA LYS A 608 35.85 -14.76 -16.87
C LYS A 608 35.92 -16.10 -17.62
N ARG A 609 37.11 -16.71 -17.68
CA ARG A 609 37.30 -18.03 -18.31
C ARG A 609 36.73 -19.17 -17.47
N ALA A 610 36.82 -19.09 -16.15
CA ALA A 610 36.32 -20.11 -15.22
C ALA A 610 34.79 -20.04 -15.06
N ARG A 611 34.22 -18.83 -15.07
CA ARG A 611 32.79 -18.53 -14.86
C ARG A 611 32.23 -17.65 -15.99
N PRO A 612 32.19 -18.14 -17.25
CA PRO A 612 31.65 -17.37 -18.37
C PRO A 612 30.14 -17.11 -18.28
N ASP A 613 29.46 -17.81 -17.37
CA ASP A 613 28.06 -17.61 -17.00
C ASP A 613 27.82 -16.33 -16.18
N VAL A 614 28.84 -15.81 -15.50
CA VAL A 614 28.75 -14.62 -14.66
C VAL A 614 28.91 -13.35 -15.48
N LYS A 615 27.93 -12.46 -15.40
CA LYS A 615 28.01 -11.10 -15.96
C LYS A 615 28.93 -10.25 -15.08
N LEU A 616 30.20 -10.19 -15.47
CA LEU A 616 31.24 -9.43 -14.78
C LEU A 616 31.21 -7.93 -15.17
N ASN A 617 31.22 -7.05 -14.17
CA ASN A 617 31.24 -5.58 -14.28
C ASN A 617 30.16 -5.07 -15.25
N PRO A 618 28.87 -5.37 -14.99
CA PRO A 618 27.76 -5.15 -15.93
C PRO A 618 27.38 -3.68 -16.14
N LEU A 619 27.85 -2.77 -15.28
CA LEU A 619 27.54 -1.34 -15.32
C LEU A 619 28.72 -0.59 -15.95
N GLU A 620 28.46 0.11 -17.07
CA GLU A 620 29.17 1.36 -17.32
C GLU A 620 28.72 2.33 -16.22
N LEU A 621 29.68 2.89 -15.47
CA LEU A 621 29.49 3.82 -14.35
C LEU A 621 28.18 4.62 -14.46
N ARG A 622 27.26 4.45 -13.49
CA ARG A 622 26.13 5.39 -13.31
C ARG A 622 26.74 6.78 -13.20
N LEU A 623 26.51 7.63 -14.21
CA LEU A 623 26.99 9.01 -14.22
C LEU A 623 26.49 9.70 -12.95
N GLN A 624 27.45 10.34 -12.27
CA GLN A 624 27.33 10.94 -10.93
C GLN A 624 26.16 11.92 -10.79
#